data_AF-A0A926QPX6-F1
#
_entry.id   AF-A0A926QPX6-F1
#
_cell.length_a   1.000
_cell.length_b   1.000
_cell.length_c   1.000
_cell.angle_alpha   90.00
_cell.angle_beta   90.00
_cell.angle_gamma   90.00
#
_symmetry.space_group_name_H-M   'P 1'
#
loop_
_entity.id
_entity.type
_entity.pdbx_description
1 polymer ?
#
loop_
_entity_poly.entity_id
_entity_poly.type
_entity_poly.pdbx_seq_one_letter_code
_entity_poly.pdbx_strand_id
1 'polypeptide(L)'
;MPEQWPEEKIPRWYVWWRLHDIQDGTCATCDAPAYAIDHDHRTGLIRGLLCVSCNHLEGMCGRSVQAGTHPGKPCFQAYWETPPAGPLRWLYGKTNLAHLG
;
A
#
# COMPACT_ATOMS: atom_id res chain seq x y z
N MET A 1 0.66 -21.16 7.73
CA MET A 1 0.14 -20.43 6.54
C MET A 1 1.19 -20.53 5.45
N PRO A 2 0.88 -20.49 4.15
CA PRO A 2 1.93 -20.67 3.15
C PRO A 2 2.89 -19.47 3.28
N GLU A 3 4.03 -19.71 3.94
CA GLU A 3 5.14 -18.76 4.06
C GLU A 3 5.74 -18.42 2.68
N GLN A 4 5.28 -19.11 1.63
CA GLN A 4 5.76 -19.06 0.27
C GLN A 4 4.55 -19.01 -0.66
N TRP A 5 3.98 -17.81 -0.85
CA TRP A 5 3.12 -17.56 -2.00
C TRP A 5 4.05 -17.29 -3.20
N PRO A 6 4.06 -18.15 -4.24
CA PRO A 6 5.09 -18.10 -5.27
C PRO A 6 4.88 -16.99 -6.31
N GLU A 7 3.70 -16.36 -6.33
CA GLU A 7 3.34 -15.35 -7.33
C GLU A 7 3.51 -13.91 -6.79
N GLU A 8 3.78 -12.95 -7.66
CA GLU A 8 3.90 -11.54 -7.26
C GLU A 8 2.54 -10.90 -6.92
N LYS A 9 1.44 -11.44 -7.48
CA LYS A 9 0.08 -10.99 -7.19
C LYS A 9 -0.47 -11.76 -6.01
N ILE A 10 -0.52 -11.08 -4.87
CA ILE A 10 -0.95 -11.66 -3.62
C ILE A 10 -2.44 -11.37 -3.36
N PRO A 11 -3.22 -12.34 -2.84
CA PRO A 11 -4.60 -12.09 -2.44
C PRO A 11 -4.70 -10.96 -1.41
N ARG A 12 -5.69 -10.07 -1.57
CA ARG A 12 -5.88 -8.90 -0.70
C ARG A 12 -5.96 -9.26 0.79
N TRP A 13 -6.60 -10.37 1.14
CA TRP A 13 -6.71 -10.81 2.53
C TRP A 13 -5.33 -11.17 3.13
N TYR A 14 -4.43 -11.74 2.33
CA TYR A 14 -3.09 -12.12 2.79
C TYR A 14 -2.21 -10.89 2.95
N VAL A 15 -2.27 -9.98 1.97
CA VAL A 15 -1.61 -8.67 2.07
C VAL A 15 -2.04 -7.96 3.34
N TRP A 16 -3.36 -7.89 3.58
CA TRP A 16 -3.92 -7.27 4.78
C TRP A 16 -3.36 -7.92 6.04
N TRP A 17 -3.46 -9.24 6.16
CA TRP A 17 -3.01 -9.96 7.35
C TRP A 17 -1.52 -9.76 7.63
N ARG A 18 -0.65 -9.90 6.62
CA ARG A 18 0.80 -9.73 6.80
C ARG A 18 1.20 -8.30 7.12
N LEU A 19 0.62 -7.31 6.44
CA LEU A 19 0.97 -5.93 6.73
C LEU A 19 0.37 -5.45 8.05
N HIS A 20 -0.77 -5.99 8.46
CA HIS A 20 -1.31 -5.74 9.79
C HIS A 20 -0.40 -6.30 10.88
N ASP A 21 0.22 -7.47 10.66
CA ASP A 21 1.24 -8.04 11.54
C ASP A 21 2.52 -7.19 11.58
N ILE A 22 3.05 -6.80 10.40
CA ILE A 22 4.27 -5.96 10.29
C ILE A 22 4.09 -4.57 10.90
N GLN A 23 2.91 -3.97 10.75
CA GLN A 23 2.61 -2.61 11.19
C GLN A 23 1.87 -2.54 12.52
N ASP A 24 1.67 -3.67 13.20
CA ASP A 24 0.90 -3.75 14.45
C ASP A 24 -0.50 -3.10 14.35
N GLY A 25 -1.16 -3.27 13.20
CA GLY A 25 -2.47 -2.67 12.90
C GLY A 25 -2.49 -1.15 12.75
N THR A 26 -1.33 -0.49 12.74
CA THR A 26 -1.20 0.97 12.67
C THR A 26 -0.94 1.47 11.25
N CYS A 27 -1.35 2.71 10.99
CA CYS A 27 -1.08 3.41 9.74
C CYS A 27 0.43 3.63 9.56
N ALA A 28 0.96 3.40 8.36
CA ALA A 28 2.38 3.57 8.08
C ALA A 28 2.87 5.03 8.14
N THR A 29 1.97 6.00 8.29
CA THR A 29 2.29 7.44 8.23
C THR A 29 1.85 8.22 9.47
N CYS A 30 1.05 7.64 10.35
CA CYS A 30 0.58 8.26 11.60
C CYS A 30 0.16 7.19 12.62
N ASP A 31 -0.21 7.58 13.83
CA ASP A 31 -0.53 6.62 14.92
C ASP A 31 -1.97 6.09 14.90
N ALA A 32 -2.74 6.36 13.84
CA ALA A 32 -4.13 5.89 13.73
C ALA A 32 -4.20 4.41 13.28
N PRO A 33 -5.29 3.70 13.58
CA PRO A 33 -5.50 2.35 13.04
C PRO A 33 -5.58 2.35 11.52
N ALA A 34 -5.07 1.28 10.89
CA ALA A 34 -5.05 1.15 9.45
C ALA A 34 -6.34 0.51 8.89
N TYR A 35 -6.78 0.99 7.73
CA TYR A 35 -8.05 0.60 7.10
C TYR A 35 -7.98 0.36 5.58
N ALA A 36 -6.85 0.71 4.94
CA ALA A 36 -6.68 0.58 3.49
C ALA A 36 -5.32 -0.02 3.13
N ILE A 37 -5.31 -0.92 2.14
CA ILE A 37 -4.08 -1.35 1.47
C ILE A 37 -3.72 -0.27 0.46
N ASP A 38 -2.61 0.39 0.69
CA ASP A 38 -2.07 1.39 -0.20
C ASP A 38 -1.07 0.76 -1.19
N HIS A 39 -1.07 1.28 -2.42
CA HIS A 39 -0.20 0.84 -3.49
C HIS A 39 0.11 1.98 -4.44
N ASP A 40 1.29 1.92 -5.06
CA ASP A 40 1.68 2.86 -6.10
C ASP A 40 0.83 2.63 -7.36
N HIS A 41 0.10 3.67 -7.79
CA HIS A 41 -0.83 3.56 -8.92
C HIS A 41 -0.15 3.46 -10.30
N ARG A 42 1.16 3.67 -10.42
CA ARG A 42 1.91 3.53 -11.67
C ARG A 42 2.47 2.11 -11.84
N THR A 43 3.02 1.55 -10.76
CA THR A 43 3.71 0.26 -10.75
C THR A 43 2.82 -0.89 -10.26
N GLY A 44 1.78 -0.56 -9.49
CA GLY A 44 0.96 -1.55 -8.79
C GLY A 44 1.63 -2.13 -7.54
N LEU A 45 2.84 -1.70 -7.18
CA LEU A 45 3.54 -2.20 -5.99
C LEU A 45 2.80 -1.76 -4.73
N ILE A 46 2.51 -2.71 -3.86
CA ILE A 46 1.93 -2.47 -2.54
C ILE A 46 2.98 -1.77 -1.69
N ARG A 47 2.56 -0.74 -0.95
CA ARG A 47 3.45 0.05 -0.09
C ARG A 47 3.19 -0.24 1.39
N GLY A 48 1.94 -0.34 1.82
CA GLY A 48 1.63 -0.54 3.24
C GLY A 48 0.14 -0.47 3.54
N LEU A 49 -0.21 -0.51 4.82
CA LEU A 49 -1.54 -0.14 5.29
C LEU A 49 -1.55 1.31 5.77
N LEU A 50 -2.61 2.03 5.40
CA LEU A 50 -2.86 3.41 5.82
C LEU A 50 -4.24 3.53 6.47
N CYS A 51 -4.42 4.52 7.34
CA CYS A 51 -5.76 4.97 7.74
C CYS A 51 -6.45 5.65 6.54
N VAL A 52 -7.79 5.77 6.59
CA VAL A 52 -8.57 6.33 5.47
C VAL A 52 -8.11 7.75 5.10
N SER A 53 -7.86 8.60 6.10
CA SER A 53 -7.44 9.99 5.88
C SER A 53 -6.05 10.08 5.23
N CYS A 54 -5.06 9.34 5.74
CA CYS A 54 -3.72 9.33 5.16
C CYS A 54 -3.72 8.74 3.76
N ASN A 55 -4.47 7.65 3.51
CA ASN A 55 -4.61 7.06 2.18
C ASN A 55 -5.20 8.05 1.15
N HIS A 56 -6.20 8.83 1.56
CA HIS A 56 -6.78 9.86 0.69
C HIS A 56 -5.79 10.99 0.38
N LEU A 57 -5.14 11.52 1.41
CA LEU A 57 -4.15 12.59 1.28
C LEU A 57 -2.93 12.15 0.47
N GLU A 58 -2.50 10.90 0.63
CA GLU A 58 -1.42 10.29 -0.15
C GLU A 58 -1.79 10.34 -1.64
N GLY A 59 -2.98 9.86 -2.01
CA GLY A 59 -3.42 9.85 -3.40
C GLY A 59 -3.53 11.25 -4.02
N MET A 60 -3.95 12.24 -3.22
CA MET A 60 -3.95 13.65 -3.65
C MET A 60 -2.54 14.18 -3.88
N CYS A 61 -1.63 13.93 -2.93
CA CYS A 61 -0.24 14.36 -3.02
C CYS A 61 0.47 13.71 -4.22
N GLY A 62 0.32 12.38 -4.40
CA GLY A 62 0.88 11.65 -5.52
C GLY A 62 0.40 12.17 -6.87
N ARG A 63 -0.90 12.51 -6.98
CA ARG A 63 -1.46 13.16 -8.18
C ARG A 63 -0.80 14.52 -8.45
N SER A 64 -0.66 15.37 -7.43
CA SER A 64 0.00 16.68 -7.59
C SER A 64 1.47 16.54 -7.98
N VAL A 65 2.19 15.58 -7.41
CA VAL A 65 3.59 15.29 -7.77
C VAL A 65 3.67 14.83 -9.23
N GLN A 66 2.80 13.91 -9.64
CA GLN A 66 2.76 13.44 -11.03
C GLN A 66 2.41 14.55 -12.03
N ALA A 67 1.56 15.49 -11.62
CA ALA A 67 1.21 16.67 -12.43
C ALA A 67 2.28 17.78 -12.40
N GLY A 68 3.35 17.64 -11.60
CA GLY A 68 4.35 18.69 -11.42
C GLY A 68 3.84 19.94 -10.69
N THR A 69 2.71 19.83 -9.99
CA THR A 69 2.06 20.96 -9.29
C THR A 69 2.27 20.92 -7.78
N HIS A 70 2.97 19.91 -7.27
CA HIS A 70 3.25 19.81 -5.84
C HIS A 70 4.29 20.86 -5.41
N PRO A 71 4.00 21.70 -4.39
CA PRO A 71 4.98 22.66 -3.90
C PRO A 71 6.04 21.97 -3.03
N GLY A 72 7.31 22.19 -3.32
CA GLY A 72 8.42 21.76 -2.45
C GLY A 72 8.49 20.24 -2.24
N LYS A 73 8.82 19.83 -1.00
CA LYS A 73 9.00 18.42 -0.62
C LYS A 73 7.65 17.67 -0.61
N PRO A 74 7.51 16.52 -1.29
CA PRO A 74 6.26 15.75 -1.27
C PRO A 74 5.80 15.30 0.12
N CYS A 75 4.49 15.42 0.39
CA CYS A 75 3.88 15.14 1.69
C CYS A 75 4.13 13.72 2.23
N PHE A 76 4.38 12.73 1.35
CA PHE A 76 4.54 11.32 1.71
C PHE A 76 5.89 10.74 1.29
N GLN A 77 6.89 11.60 1.02
CA GLN A 77 8.17 11.17 0.47
C GLN A 77 8.84 10.06 1.30
N ALA A 78 8.90 10.20 2.62
CA ALA A 78 9.53 9.18 3.49
C ALA A 78 8.82 7.82 3.40
N TYR A 79 7.49 7.83 3.34
CA TYR A 79 6.68 6.63 3.18
C TYR A 79 6.89 5.97 1.80
N TRP A 80 7.03 6.77 0.74
CA TRP A 80 7.30 6.24 -0.61
C TRP A 80 8.72 5.70 -0.77
N GLU A 81 9.69 6.30 -0.10
CA GLU A 81 11.10 5.87 -0.14
C GLU A 81 11.34 4.59 0.66
N THR A 82 10.65 4.44 1.80
CA THR A 82 10.82 3.31 2.72
C THR A 82 9.49 2.69 3.14
N PRO A 83 8.68 2.17 2.19
CA PRO A 83 7.37 1.62 2.49
C PRO A 83 7.49 0.29 3.26
N PRO A 84 6.58 -0.01 4.21
CA PRO A 84 6.58 -1.29 4.95
C PRO A 84 6.64 -2.54 4.07
N ALA A 85 5.96 -2.52 2.92
CA ALA A 85 5.92 -3.63 1.97
C ALA A 85 7.07 -3.61 0.95
N GLY A 86 7.99 -2.64 1.01
CA GLY A 86 9.06 -2.44 0.02
C GLY A 86 9.89 -3.69 -0.27
N PRO A 87 10.42 -4.39 0.76
CA PRO A 87 11.17 -5.63 0.57
C PRO A 87 10.35 -6.80 -0.02
N LEU A 88 9.03 -6.78 0.14
CA LEU A 88 8.14 -7.86 -0.26
C LEU A 88 7.83 -7.83 -1.77
N ARG A 89 7.89 -6.65 -2.38
CA ARG A 89 7.67 -6.42 -3.82
C ARG A 89 6.33 -6.99 -4.35
N TRP A 90 5.32 -7.08 -3.49
CA TRP A 90 4.00 -7.58 -3.88
C TRP A 90 3.25 -6.60 -4.76
N LEU A 91 2.54 -7.12 -5.75
CA LEU A 91 1.67 -6.35 -6.63
C LEU A 91 0.23 -6.39 -6.13
N TYR A 92 -0.44 -5.25 -6.19
CA TYR A 92 -1.85 -5.11 -5.86
C TYR A 92 -2.70 -5.88 -6.87
N GLY A 93 -3.19 -7.04 -6.46
CA GLY A 93 -4.13 -7.85 -7.24
C GLY A 93 -5.57 -7.34 -7.06
N LYS A 94 -6.26 -7.05 -8.17
CA LYS A 94 -7.74 -7.08 -8.15
C LYS A 94 -8.14 -8.54 -7.91
N THR A 95 -8.98 -8.80 -6.91
CA THR A 95 -9.60 -10.12 -6.75
C THR A 95 -10.42 -10.39 -8.00
N ASN A 96 -9.91 -11.18 -8.94
CA ASN A 96 -10.77 -11.80 -9.92
C ASN A 96 -11.46 -12.95 -9.18
N LEU A 97 -12.70 -12.75 -8.76
CA LEU A 97 -13.61 -13.82 -8.32
C LEU A 97 -13.97 -14.81 -9.46
N ALA A 98 -13.17 -14.87 -10.52
CA ALA A 98 -13.50 -15.56 -11.77
C ALA A 98 -12.94 -16.99 -11.88
N HIS A 99 -12.44 -17.60 -10.80
CA HIS A 99 -11.98 -19.00 -10.78
C HIS A 99 -12.68 -19.83 -9.70
N LEU A 100 -13.98 -19.61 -9.52
CA LEU A 100 -14.89 -20.54 -8.83
C LEU A 100 -16.11 -20.85 -9.72
N GLY A 101 -15.82 -21.24 -10.97
CA GLY A 101 -16.80 -21.74 -11.94
C GLY A 101 -16.14 -22.76 -12.84
#